data_AF-A0A938TG50-F1
#
_entry.id   AF-A0A938TG50-F1
#
_cell.length_a   1.000
_cell.length_b   1.000
_cell.length_c   1.000
_cell.angle_alpha   90.00
_cell.angle_beta   90.00
_cell.angle_gamma   90.00
#
_symmetry.space_group_name_H-M   'P 1'
#
loop_
_entity.id
_entity.type
_entity.pdbx_description
1 polymer ?
#
loop_
_entity_poly.entity_id
_entity_poly.type
_entity_poly.pdbx_seq_one_letter_code
_entity_poly.pdbx_strand_id
1 'polypeptide(L)'
;MQTKQLYNYKAVVTGVYDGDTITVNIDLGLSTWINNEKIRLVRIDAPELRGSSRNKGLKSRDFLRALLLDKKIQIQTIKDRKEKYGRYLAEVWLETSSGKFTNVNDLMVEKKQAIYKKY
;
A
#
# COMPACT_ATOMS: atom_id res chain seq x y z
N MET A 1 -14.19 5.19 17.94
CA MET A 1 -14.94 5.99 16.95
C MET A 1 -14.74 5.35 15.60
N GLN A 2 -15.80 4.82 14.96
CA GLN A 2 -15.73 4.36 13.57
C GLN A 2 -15.52 5.59 12.69
N THR A 3 -14.30 5.78 12.20
CA THR A 3 -14.04 6.72 11.11
C THR A 3 -14.82 6.23 9.90
N LYS A 4 -15.83 7.01 9.50
CA LYS A 4 -16.62 6.78 8.29
C LYS A 4 -15.62 6.59 7.15
N GLN A 5 -15.58 5.37 6.60
CA GLN A 5 -14.66 5.01 5.54
C GLN A 5 -15.07 5.72 4.24
N LEU A 6 -14.65 6.96 4.11
CA LEU A 6 -14.84 7.73 2.90
C LEU A 6 -13.69 7.38 1.96
N TYR A 7 -14.04 7.09 0.72
CA TYR A 7 -13.13 6.94 -0.41
C TYR A 7 -12.36 5.60 -0.47
N ASN A 8 -13.04 4.63 -1.07
CA ASN A 8 -12.45 3.38 -1.55
C ASN A 8 -12.34 3.44 -3.07
N TYR A 9 -11.18 3.10 -3.61
CA TYR A 9 -10.94 3.09 -5.04
C TYR A 9 -10.37 1.76 -5.50
N LYS A 10 -10.72 1.35 -6.71
CA LYS A 10 -9.97 0.31 -7.41
C LYS A 10 -8.70 0.93 -7.97
N ALA A 11 -7.61 0.18 -7.94
CA ALA A 11 -6.35 0.62 -8.50
C ALA A 11 -5.57 -0.55 -9.09
N VAL A 12 -4.68 -0.25 -10.04
CA VAL A 12 -3.69 -1.18 -10.57
C VAL A 12 -2.32 -0.77 -10.08
N VAL A 13 -1.58 -1.70 -9.49
CA VAL A 13 -0.22 -1.44 -9.01
C VAL A 13 0.75 -1.46 -10.17
N THR A 14 1.42 -0.34 -10.41
CA THR A 14 2.39 -0.17 -11.51
C THR A 14 3.84 -0.19 -11.02
N GLY A 15 4.06 -0.08 -9.70
CA GLY A 15 5.40 -0.12 -9.15
C GLY A 15 5.43 -0.35 -7.64
N VAL A 16 6.52 -0.97 -7.18
CA VAL A 16 6.82 -1.15 -5.75
C VAL A 16 8.25 -0.70 -5.51
N TYR A 17 8.40 0.42 -4.80
CA TYR A 17 9.68 1.10 -4.61
C TYR A 17 10.40 0.60 -3.37
N ASP A 18 9.68 0.47 -2.26
CA ASP A 18 10.16 -0.05 -0.97
C ASP A 18 9.09 -0.95 -0.31
N GLY A 19 9.32 -1.36 0.94
CA GLY A 19 8.44 -2.28 1.66
C GLY A 19 7.15 -1.66 2.21
N ASP A 20 6.91 -0.36 2.02
CA ASP A 20 5.71 0.31 2.53
C ASP A 20 5.15 1.39 1.58
N THR A 21 5.67 1.49 0.36
CA THR A 21 5.24 2.46 -0.65
C THR A 21 5.07 1.80 -2.02
N ILE A 22 3.87 1.96 -2.60
CA ILE A 22 3.50 1.47 -3.93
C ILE A 22 3.16 2.65 -4.87
N THR A 23 3.29 2.43 -6.16
CA THR A 23 2.81 3.33 -7.22
C THR A 23 1.62 2.68 -7.91
N VAL A 24 0.55 3.44 -8.13
CA VAL A 24 -0.71 2.91 -8.63
C VAL A 24 -1.35 3.84 -9.67
N ASN A 25 -2.17 3.24 -10.53
CA ASN A 25 -3.16 3.94 -11.33
C ASN A 25 -4.53 3.71 -10.69
N ILE A 26 -5.19 4.78 -10.26
CA ILE A 26 -6.46 4.78 -9.52
C ILE A 26 -7.60 5.00 -10.50
N ASP A 27 -8.58 4.11 -10.47
CA ASP A 27 -9.83 4.21 -11.23
C ASP A 27 -10.87 4.98 -10.40
N LEU A 28 -11.31 6.12 -10.92
CA LEU A 28 -12.34 6.96 -10.30
C LEU A 28 -13.75 6.67 -10.86
N GLY A 29 -13.88 5.73 -11.79
CA GLY A 29 -15.08 5.51 -12.59
C GLY A 29 -15.22 6.54 -13.71
N LEU A 30 -16.32 6.43 -14.47
CA LEU A 30 -16.65 7.36 -15.56
C LEU A 30 -15.49 7.58 -16.54
N SER A 31 -14.76 6.50 -16.86
CA SER A 31 -13.59 6.52 -17.75
C SER A 31 -12.46 7.48 -17.29
N THR A 32 -12.40 7.82 -16.00
CA THR A 32 -11.44 8.76 -15.41
C THR A 32 -10.42 8.04 -14.54
N TRP A 33 -9.14 8.37 -14.72
CA TRP A 33 -8.02 7.74 -14.02
C TRP A 33 -7.05 8.78 -13.45
N ILE A 34 -6.52 8.50 -12.26
CA ILE A 34 -5.33 9.18 -11.73
C ILE A 34 -4.15 8.20 -11.87
N ASN A 35 -3.14 8.59 -12.64
CA ASN A 35 -2.02 7.70 -12.95
C ASN A 35 -0.76 8.04 -12.13
N ASN A 36 0.06 7.02 -11.88
CA ASN A 36 1.38 7.13 -11.23
C ASN A 36 1.36 7.76 -9.82
N GLU A 37 0.29 7.55 -9.06
CA GLU A 37 0.18 8.10 -7.72
C GLU A 37 0.90 7.21 -6.69
N LYS A 38 1.58 7.84 -5.72
CA LYS A 38 2.33 7.13 -4.69
C LYS A 38 1.51 6.98 -3.43
N ILE A 39 1.29 5.73 -3.03
CA ILE A 39 0.53 5.37 -1.83
C ILE A 39 1.49 4.77 -0.81
N ARG A 40 1.50 5.33 0.39
CA ARG A 40 2.16 4.75 1.56
C ARG A 40 1.15 3.91 2.34
N LEU A 41 1.53 2.66 2.62
CA LEU A 41 0.76 1.76 3.45
C LEU A 41 0.74 2.31 4.87
N VAL A 42 -0.45 2.70 5.35
CA VAL A 42 -0.64 3.28 6.67
C VAL A 42 -0.49 2.24 7.79
N ARG A 43 -0.25 2.69 9.02
CA ARG A 43 -0.04 1.88 10.23
C ARG A 43 1.20 0.99 10.24
N ILE A 44 1.98 0.94 9.17
CA ILE A 44 3.20 0.13 9.10
C ILE A 44 4.39 0.99 8.70
N ASP A 45 5.57 0.57 9.14
CA ASP A 45 6.85 1.04 8.61
C ASP A 45 7.70 -0.19 8.25
N ALA A 46 8.25 -0.20 7.03
CA ALA A 46 9.13 -1.26 6.57
C ALA A 46 10.61 -0.93 6.80
N PRO A 47 11.52 -1.93 6.84
CA PRO A 47 12.95 -1.67 6.97
C PRO A 47 13.48 -0.84 5.80
N GLU A 48 14.35 0.12 6.11
CA GLU A 48 14.94 1.02 5.11
C GLU A 48 15.83 0.28 4.10
N LEU A 49 15.79 0.73 2.83
CA LEU A 49 16.61 0.20 1.72
C LEU A 49 18.07 0.70 1.73
N ARG A 50 18.49 1.39 2.78
CA ARG A 50 19.83 1.98 2.93
C ARG A 50 20.44 1.59 4.27
N GLY A 51 21.75 1.71 4.39
CA GLY A 51 22.47 1.40 5.63
C GLY A 51 22.46 -0.09 5.99
N SER A 52 22.59 -0.38 7.28
CA SER A 52 22.69 -1.74 7.84
C SER A 52 21.40 -2.57 7.68
N SER A 53 20.24 -1.94 7.51
CA SER A 53 18.95 -2.62 7.33
C SER A 53 18.66 -3.03 5.88
N ARG A 54 19.52 -2.64 4.92
CA ARG A 54 19.28 -2.81 3.48
C ARG A 54 18.84 -4.22 3.09
N ASN A 55 19.46 -5.27 3.63
CA ASN A 55 19.10 -6.65 3.31
C ASN A 55 17.68 -7.01 3.73
N LYS A 56 17.21 -6.49 4.88
CA LYS A 56 15.82 -6.68 5.33
C LYS A 56 14.86 -5.83 4.49
N GLY A 57 15.25 -4.60 4.15
CA GLY A 57 14.46 -3.71 3.30
C GLY A 57 14.22 -4.30 1.90
N LEU A 58 15.26 -4.90 1.30
CA LEU A 58 15.16 -5.57 0.00
C LEU A 58 14.16 -6.74 0.06
N LYS A 59 14.26 -7.59 1.09
CA LYS A 59 13.31 -8.70 1.30
C LYS A 59 11.88 -8.21 1.46
N SER A 60 11.66 -7.15 2.24
CA SER A 60 10.33 -6.55 2.44
C SER A 60 9.74 -5.99 1.15
N ARG A 61 10.53 -5.21 0.40
CA ARG A 61 10.16 -4.70 -0.91
C ARG A 61 9.84 -5.82 -1.89
N ASP A 62 10.69 -6.84 -1.98
CA ASP A 62 10.52 -7.93 -2.94
C ASP A 62 9.31 -8.80 -2.61
N PHE A 63 9.02 -8.99 -1.32
CA PHE A 63 7.79 -9.62 -0.86
C PHE A 63 6.55 -8.82 -1.29
N LEU A 64 6.53 -7.50 -1.01
CA LEU A 64 5.42 -6.63 -1.39
C LEU A 64 5.24 -6.58 -2.92
N ARG A 65 6.36 -6.54 -3.66
CA ARG A 65 6.38 -6.56 -5.12
C ARG A 65 5.79 -7.86 -5.67
N ALA A 66 6.25 -9.01 -5.20
CA ALA A 66 5.70 -10.30 -5.62
C ALA A 66 4.21 -10.43 -5.31
N LEU A 67 3.77 -9.82 -4.21
CA LEU A 67 2.37 -9.84 -3.81
C LEU A 67 1.48 -8.98 -4.72
N LEU A 68 1.94 -7.78 -5.11
CA LEU A 68 1.08 -6.72 -5.63
C LEU A 68 1.38 -6.25 -7.06
N LEU A 69 2.59 -6.39 -7.57
CA LEU A 69 2.95 -5.81 -8.88
C LEU A 69 2.02 -6.34 -9.98
N ASP A 70 1.56 -5.43 -10.84
CA ASP A 70 0.63 -5.68 -11.94
C ASP A 70 -0.75 -6.22 -11.53
N LYS A 71 -1.09 -6.17 -10.22
CA LYS A 71 -2.39 -6.62 -9.72
C LYS A 71 -3.36 -5.47 -9.52
N LYS A 72 -4.65 -5.83 -9.61
CA LYS A 72 -5.77 -4.99 -9.18
C LYS A 72 -5.93 -5.11 -7.67
N ILE A 73 -6.09 -3.96 -7.02
CA ILE A 73 -6.28 -3.83 -5.58
C ILE A 73 -7.42 -2.87 -5.28
N GLN A 74 -7.87 -2.86 -4.04
CA GLN A 74 -8.65 -1.76 -3.48
C GLN A 74 -7.77 -0.96 -2.52
N ILE A 75 -7.83 0.36 -2.63
CA ILE A 75 -7.20 1.28 -1.69
C ILE A 75 -8.28 1.99 -0.88
N GLN A 76 -8.05 2.10 0.42
CA GLN A 76 -8.90 2.84 1.33
C GLN A 76 -8.08 3.98 1.92
N THR A 77 -8.37 5.21 1.51
CA THR A 77 -7.59 6.38 1.95
C THR A 77 -7.97 6.78 3.39
N ILE A 78 -6.98 7.20 4.18
CA ILE A 78 -7.22 7.67 5.57
C ILE A 78 -7.47 9.18 5.62
N LYS A 79 -6.86 9.93 4.68
CA LYS A 79 -7.04 11.36 4.52
C LYS A 79 -7.02 11.68 3.02
N ASP A 80 -7.95 12.51 2.58
CA ASP A 80 -7.96 13.05 1.21
C ASP A 80 -6.98 14.23 1.06
N ARG A 81 -5.77 14.07 1.62
CA ARG A 81 -4.67 15.05 1.53
C ARG A 81 -3.35 14.30 1.52
N LYS A 82 -2.46 14.75 0.63
CA LYS A 82 -1.08 14.28 0.59
C LYS A 82 -0.34 14.70 1.87
N GLU A 83 0.50 13.81 2.39
CA GLU A 83 1.39 14.13 3.49
C GLU A 83 2.49 15.11 3.08
N LYS A 84 3.34 15.52 4.02
CA LYS A 84 4.52 16.38 3.81
C LYS A 84 5.41 15.94 2.63
N TYR A 85 5.41 14.66 2.29
CA TYR A 85 6.21 14.06 1.22
C TYR A 85 5.43 13.81 -0.07
N GLY A 86 4.22 14.37 -0.22
CA GLY A 86 3.44 14.26 -1.45
C GLY A 86 2.81 12.88 -1.69
N ARG A 87 2.70 12.04 -0.65
CA ARG A 87 2.12 10.69 -0.72
C ARG A 87 0.76 10.65 -0.04
N TYR A 88 -0.16 9.85 -0.56
CA TYR A 88 -1.38 9.52 0.17
C TYR A 88 -1.13 8.36 1.14
N LEU A 89 -1.88 8.34 2.24
CA LEU A 89 -1.92 7.22 3.18
C LEU A 89 -3.16 6.37 2.93
N ALA A 90 -2.96 5.06 2.77
CA ALA A 90 -4.08 4.14 2.60
C ALA A 90 -3.83 2.77 3.25
N GLU A 91 -4.94 2.12 3.58
CA GLU A 91 -4.98 0.66 3.69
C GLU A 91 -5.05 0.06 2.28
N VAL A 92 -4.30 -1.00 2.05
CA VAL A 92 -4.30 -1.72 0.77
C VAL A 92 -4.96 -3.08 0.97
N TRP A 93 -5.93 -3.38 0.10
CA TRP A 93 -6.71 -4.61 0.15
C TRP A 93 -6.54 -5.39 -1.16
N LEU A 94 -6.16 -6.65 -1.03
CA LEU A 94 -6.02 -7.57 -2.16
C LEU A 94 -7.17 -8.57 -2.15
N GLU A 95 -7.88 -8.68 -3.27
CA GLU A 95 -8.92 -9.69 -3.44
C GLU A 95 -8.29 -11.05 -3.74
N THR A 96 -8.71 -12.07 -2.99
CA THR A 96 -8.30 -13.47 -3.20
C THR A 96 -9.24 -14.17 -4.18
N SER A 97 -8.83 -15.31 -4.73
CA SER A 97 -9.67 -16.12 -5.62
C SER A 97 -11.01 -16.57 -5.01
N SER A 98 -11.14 -16.50 -3.67
CA SER A 98 -12.36 -16.80 -2.94
C SER A 98 -13.35 -15.61 -2.83
N GLY A 99 -13.02 -14.46 -3.40
CA GLY A 99 -13.78 -13.21 -3.26
C GLY A 99 -13.60 -12.52 -1.90
N LYS A 100 -12.72 -13.05 -1.03
CA LYS A 100 -12.37 -12.41 0.25
C LYS A 100 -11.25 -11.40 0.04
N PHE A 101 -11.31 -10.28 0.77
CA PHE A 101 -10.28 -9.26 0.80
C PHE A 101 -9.29 -9.51 1.95
N THR A 102 -8.01 -9.45 1.64
CA THR A 102 -6.91 -9.51 2.60
C THR A 102 -6.30 -8.12 2.76
N ASN A 103 -6.21 -7.64 4.00
CA ASN A 103 -5.47 -6.42 4.31
C ASN A 103 -3.97 -6.67 4.15
N VAL A 104 -3.34 -5.99 3.20
CA VAL A 104 -1.92 -6.16 2.89
C VAL A 104 -1.05 -5.55 3.97
N ASN A 105 -1.47 -4.45 4.60
CA ASN A 105 -0.72 -3.79 5.66
C ASN A 105 -0.52 -4.75 6.85
N ASP A 106 -1.59 -5.43 7.28
CA ASP A 106 -1.52 -6.42 8.36
C ASP A 106 -0.70 -7.65 7.94
N LEU A 107 -0.85 -8.11 6.70
CA LEU A 107 -0.08 -9.23 6.15
C LEU A 107 1.43 -8.94 6.15
N MET A 108 1.84 -7.71 5.85
CA MET A 108 3.25 -7.30 5.91
C MET A 108 3.83 -7.45 7.32
N VAL A 109 3.04 -7.15 8.35
CA VAL A 109 3.46 -7.33 9.75
C VAL A 109 3.47 -8.82 10.13
N GLU A 110 2.43 -9.56 9.77
CA GLU A 110 2.33 -11.00 10.03
C GLU A 110 3.54 -11.77 9.46
N LYS A 111 3.95 -11.43 8.23
CA LYS A 111 5.12 -12.02 7.57
C LYS A 111 6.45 -11.41 7.99
N LYS A 112 6.47 -10.57 9.03
CA LYS A 112 7.67 -9.91 9.58
C LYS A 112 8.44 -9.08 8.55
N GLN A 113 7.74 -8.55 7.54
CA GLN A 113 8.30 -7.66 6.52
C GLN A 113 8.16 -6.19 6.89
N ALA A 114 7.26 -5.86 7.82
CA ALA A 114 7.10 -4.54 8.40
C ALA A 114 6.78 -4.65 9.90
N ILE A 115 6.78 -3.52 10.59
CA ILE A 115 6.30 -3.41 11.97
C ILE A 115 5.15 -2.41 12.05
N TYR A 116 4.26 -2.57 13.03
CA TYR A 116 3.27 -1.55 13.30
C TYR A 116 3.94 -0.26 13.76
N LYS A 117 3.54 0.84 13.11
CA LYS A 117 3.95 2.18 13.46
C LYS A 117 3.24 2.61 14.74
N LYS A 118 4.03 3.05 15.73
CA LYS A 118 3.49 3.74 16.91
C LYS A 118 3.32 5.21 16.58
N TYR A 119 2.13 5.75 16.84
CA TYR A 119 1.83 7.18 16.71
C TYR A 119 1.99 7.87 18.06
#